data_AF-A0A835IAM4-F1
#
_entry.id   AF-A0A835IAM4-F1
#
_cell.length_a   1.000
_cell.length_b   1.000
_cell.length_c   1.000
_cell.angle_alpha   90.00
_cell.angle_beta   90.00
_cell.angle_gamma   90.00
#
_symmetry.space_group_name_H-M   'P 1'
#
loop_
_entity.id
_entity.type
_entity.pdbx_description
1 polymer ?
#
loop_
_entity_poly.entity_id
_entity_poly.type
_entity_poly.pdbx_seq_one_letter_code
_entity_poly.pdbx_strand_id
1 'polypeptide(L)'
;MQAAILIGFVKEEMLKEYSQKGLPKNDEVVVEGDEVCPRLPFWDTNVLELVEMLLKPPQGGPPSLPEQNDAVLSILNLYRFLLITESTGKTNYTGVLSEATLWKAYTEWLLPLRAVVSRIMAENEKDCCEFEVDDICAFNPLQLVLHRCIELIEEKLQQS
;
A
#
# COMPACT_ATOMS: atom_id res chain seq x y z
N MET A 1 -10.05 11.59 11.66
CA MET A 1 -11.00 10.55 12.15
C MET A 1 -11.57 9.64 11.05
N GLN A 2 -11.49 9.97 9.75
CA GLN A 2 -12.11 9.14 8.69
C GLN A 2 -11.21 8.01 8.14
N ALA A 3 -9.90 8.20 8.04
CA ALA A 3 -8.99 7.18 7.49
C ALA A 3 -8.88 5.92 8.38
N ALA A 4 -8.78 6.10 9.71
CA ALA A 4 -8.61 5.00 10.66
C ALA A 4 -9.76 3.97 10.62
N ILE A 5 -10.98 4.43 10.35
CA ILE A 5 -12.15 3.57 10.22
C ILE A 5 -12.05 2.73 8.94
N LEU A 6 -11.70 3.35 7.81
CA LEU A 6 -11.52 2.65 6.54
C LEU A 6 -10.42 1.58 6.62
N ILE A 7 -9.31 1.90 7.29
CA ILE A 7 -8.17 0.98 7.49
C ILE A 7 -8.56 -0.16 8.44
N GLY A 8 -9.33 0.13 9.48
CA GLY A 8 -9.88 -0.88 10.39
C GLY A 8 -10.72 -1.91 9.63
N PHE A 9 -11.59 -1.42 8.73
CA PHE A 9 -12.39 -2.29 7.87
C PHE A 9 -11.52 -3.13 6.93
N VAL A 10 -10.54 -2.53 6.25
CA VAL A 10 -9.64 -3.31 5.39
C VAL A 10 -8.90 -4.39 6.19
N LYS A 11 -8.34 -4.04 7.36
CA LYS A 11 -7.59 -4.97 8.21
C LYS A 11 -8.44 -6.15 8.70
N GLU A 12 -9.67 -5.88 9.11
CA GLU A 12 -10.61 -6.92 9.56
C GLU A 12 -11.01 -7.86 8.41
N GLU A 13 -11.21 -7.32 7.22
CA GLU A 13 -11.55 -8.10 6.03
C GLU A 13 -10.36 -8.93 5.52
N MET A 14 -9.11 -8.41 5.57
CA MET A 14 -7.92 -9.21 5.23
C MET A 14 -7.75 -10.44 6.14
N LEU A 15 -8.03 -10.28 7.43
CA LEU A 15 -7.92 -11.36 8.40
C LEU A 15 -8.94 -12.47 8.10
N LYS A 16 -10.17 -12.11 7.73
CA LYS A 16 -11.23 -13.07 7.37
C LYS A 16 -10.85 -13.90 6.14
N GLU A 17 -10.28 -13.28 5.11
CA GLU A 17 -9.90 -13.99 3.89
C GLU A 17 -8.70 -14.93 4.10
N TYR A 18 -7.72 -14.52 4.90
CA TYR A 18 -6.58 -15.37 5.25
C TYR A 18 -7.02 -16.63 6.03
N SER A 19 -8.00 -16.49 6.94
CA SER A 19 -8.55 -17.62 7.67
C SER A 19 -9.36 -18.60 6.79
N GLN A 20 -10.04 -18.11 5.75
CA GLN A 20 -10.82 -18.96 4.85
C GLN A 20 -9.95 -19.77 3.87
N LYS A 21 -8.78 -19.24 3.47
CA LYS A 21 -7.83 -19.95 2.59
C LYS A 21 -6.98 -21.03 3.32
N GLY A 22 -7.07 -21.11 4.65
CA GLY A 22 -6.26 -22.02 5.48
C GLY A 22 -6.89 -23.37 5.84
N LEU A 23 -8.13 -23.66 5.42
CA LEU A 23 -8.79 -24.93 5.76
C LEU A 23 -8.55 -25.96 4.64
N PRO A 24 -7.97 -27.15 4.92
CA PRO A 24 -7.84 -28.18 3.90
C PRO A 24 -9.24 -28.69 3.54
N LYS A 25 -9.63 -28.50 2.26
CA LYS A 25 -10.85 -29.09 1.68
C LYS A 25 -10.67 -30.61 1.65
N ASN A 26 -11.42 -31.32 2.49
CA ASN A 26 -11.62 -32.75 2.30
C ASN A 26 -12.55 -32.95 1.09
N ASP A 27 -12.17 -33.92 0.25
CA ASP A 27 -12.85 -34.31 -0.98
C ASP A 27 -14.36 -34.48 -0.82
N GLU A 28 -15.15 -33.74 -1.60
CA GLU A 28 -16.45 -34.18 -2.07
C GLU A 28 -16.81 -33.48 -3.41
N VAL A 29 -17.39 -34.28 -4.30
CA VAL A 29 -17.49 -34.11 -5.76
C VAL A 29 -18.66 -33.21 -6.18
N VAL A 30 -18.33 -32.25 -7.08
CA VAL A 30 -19.14 -31.58 -8.13
C VAL A 30 -20.41 -30.83 -7.72
N VAL A 31 -20.41 -29.51 -7.93
CA VAL A 31 -21.30 -28.80 -8.88
C VAL A 31 -20.52 -27.61 -9.45
N GLU A 32 -20.44 -27.51 -10.79
CA GLU A 32 -20.13 -26.28 -11.51
C GLU A 32 -21.23 -25.25 -11.19
N GLY A 33 -20.99 -24.45 -10.18
CA GLY A 33 -21.67 -23.18 -9.96
C GLY A 33 -20.59 -22.12 -10.01
N ASP A 34 -20.83 -21.10 -10.82
CA ASP A 34 -20.09 -19.84 -10.85
C ASP A 34 -20.16 -19.22 -9.44
N GLU A 35 -19.36 -19.74 -8.50
CA GLU A 35 -19.12 -19.11 -7.21
C GLU A 35 -18.29 -17.88 -7.49
N VAL A 36 -19.01 -16.83 -7.89
CA VAL A 36 -18.58 -15.45 -7.76
C VAL A 36 -18.22 -15.28 -6.29
N CYS A 37 -16.94 -15.52 -5.99
CA CYS A 37 -16.32 -15.08 -4.74
C CYS A 37 -16.79 -13.64 -4.58
N PRO A 38 -17.60 -13.31 -3.57
CA PRO A 38 -18.26 -12.01 -3.51
C PRO A 38 -17.14 -10.99 -3.52
N ARG A 39 -16.96 -10.32 -4.67
CA ARG A 39 -15.85 -9.38 -4.87
C ARG A 39 -16.07 -8.32 -3.81
N LEU A 40 -15.24 -8.35 -2.78
CA LEU A 40 -15.29 -7.37 -1.71
C LEU A 40 -15.20 -6.00 -2.40
N PRO A 41 -15.99 -5.00 -2.00
CA PRO A 41 -16.09 -3.72 -2.71
C PRO A 41 -14.75 -2.95 -2.79
N PHE A 42 -13.75 -3.37 -2.02
CA PHE A 42 -12.39 -2.83 -2.00
C PHE A 42 -11.41 -3.55 -2.95
N TRP A 43 -11.85 -4.59 -3.66
CA TRP A 43 -11.03 -5.41 -4.55
C TRP A 43 -11.26 -5.13 -6.03
N ASP A 44 -11.59 -3.88 -6.34
CA ASP A 44 -11.78 -3.39 -7.70
C ASP A 44 -10.80 -2.25 -7.99
N THR A 45 -10.66 -1.83 -9.25
CA THR A 45 -9.74 -0.77 -9.69
C THR A 45 -9.86 0.54 -8.92
N ASN A 46 -11.05 0.80 -8.33
CA ASN A 46 -11.32 1.94 -7.45
C ASN A 46 -10.34 2.06 -6.27
N VAL A 47 -9.75 0.94 -5.80
CA VAL A 47 -8.76 0.99 -4.71
C VAL A 47 -7.46 1.66 -5.15
N LEU A 48 -7.05 1.48 -6.42
CA LEU A 48 -5.84 2.11 -6.96
C LEU A 48 -6.04 3.62 -7.18
N GLU A 49 -7.26 4.03 -7.56
CA GLU A 49 -7.60 5.45 -7.66
C GLU A 49 -7.53 6.14 -6.29
N LEU A 50 -7.97 5.46 -5.22
CA LEU A 50 -7.82 5.96 -3.85
C LEU A 50 -6.34 6.06 -3.43
N VAL A 51 -5.54 5.03 -3.76
CA VAL A 51 -4.08 5.05 -3.51
C VAL A 51 -3.43 6.22 -4.23
N GLU A 52 -3.74 6.40 -5.51
CA GLU A 52 -3.23 7.50 -6.33
C GLU A 52 -3.61 8.86 -5.75
N MET A 53 -4.88 9.07 -5.42
CA MET A 53 -5.37 10.36 -4.88
C MET A 53 -4.64 10.81 -3.62
N LEU A 54 -4.20 9.86 -2.78
CA LEU A 54 -3.48 10.16 -1.54
C LEU A 54 -1.97 10.29 -1.74
N LEU A 55 -1.37 9.50 -2.63
CA LEU A 55 0.08 9.54 -2.88
C LEU A 55 0.49 10.58 -3.94
N LYS A 56 -0.46 10.99 -4.78
CA LYS A 56 -0.32 12.01 -5.82
C LYS A 56 -1.62 12.84 -5.86
N PRO A 57 -1.77 13.82 -4.94
CA PRO A 57 -2.97 14.64 -4.88
C PRO A 57 -3.30 15.33 -6.21
N PRO A 58 -4.57 15.70 -6.48
CA PRO A 58 -4.99 16.28 -7.76
C PRO A 58 -4.24 17.56 -8.17
N GLN A 59 -3.82 18.35 -7.18
CA GLN A 59 -2.96 19.52 -7.34
C GLN A 59 -1.53 19.20 -7.82
N GLY A 60 -1.18 17.92 -7.93
CA GLY A 60 0.12 17.42 -8.33
C GLY A 60 1.12 17.35 -7.18
N GLY A 61 2.27 16.73 -7.45
CA GLY A 61 3.35 16.54 -6.48
C GLY A 61 3.07 15.46 -5.42
N PRO A 62 3.99 15.26 -4.47
CA PRO A 62 3.82 14.35 -3.34
C PRO A 62 2.86 14.94 -2.28
N PRO A 63 2.32 14.12 -1.37
CA PRO A 63 1.49 14.57 -0.26
C PRO A 63 2.22 15.54 0.68
N SER A 64 1.46 16.39 1.36
CA SER A 64 1.99 17.35 2.33
C SER A 64 2.46 16.62 3.59
N LEU A 65 3.77 16.65 3.84
CA LEU A 65 4.39 16.08 5.03
C LEU A 65 5.06 17.20 5.85
N PRO A 66 4.96 17.16 7.20
CA PRO A 66 4.49 16.05 8.05
C PRO A 66 2.96 15.91 8.22
N GLU A 67 2.15 16.85 7.76
CA GLU A 67 0.73 16.98 8.14
C GLU A 67 -0.13 15.77 7.79
N GLN A 68 0.24 15.04 6.72
CA GLN A 68 -0.49 13.87 6.24
C GLN A 68 0.19 12.54 6.57
N ASN A 69 1.21 12.50 7.45
CA ASN A 69 2.03 11.31 7.71
C ASN A 69 1.20 10.04 7.96
N ASP A 70 0.22 10.09 8.87
CA ASP A 70 -0.62 8.94 9.21
C ASP A 70 -1.42 8.41 8.01
N ALA A 71 -1.96 9.32 7.19
CA ALA A 71 -2.72 8.95 6.00
C ALA A 71 -1.81 8.33 4.93
N VAL A 72 -0.62 8.90 4.71
CA VAL A 72 0.37 8.39 3.76
C VAL A 72 0.90 7.03 4.20
N LEU A 73 1.24 6.87 5.49
CA LEU A 73 1.67 5.59 6.04
C LEU A 73 0.59 4.52 5.86
N SER A 74 -0.65 4.88 6.10
CA SER A 74 -1.78 3.96 5.99
C SER A 74 -2.02 3.52 4.55
N ILE A 75 -1.98 4.45 3.59
CA ILE A 75 -2.22 4.12 2.19
C ILE A 75 -1.06 3.32 1.58
N LEU A 76 0.18 3.59 2.00
CA LEU A 76 1.33 2.78 1.62
C LEU A 76 1.21 1.35 2.18
N ASN A 77 0.71 1.18 3.39
CA ASN A 77 0.45 -0.16 3.94
C ASN A 77 -0.65 -0.90 3.17
N LEU A 78 -1.71 -0.20 2.73
CA LEU A 78 -2.71 -0.78 1.84
C LEU A 78 -2.09 -1.21 0.51
N TYR A 79 -1.32 -0.33 -0.13
CA TYR A 79 -0.67 -0.61 -1.40
C TYR A 79 0.30 -1.80 -1.30
N ARG A 80 1.14 -1.83 -0.24
CA ARG A 80 2.00 -2.98 0.10
C ARG A 80 1.19 -4.25 0.25
N PHE A 81 0.06 -4.18 0.94
CA PHE A 81 -0.81 -5.34 1.14
C PHE A 81 -1.33 -5.88 -0.20
N LEU A 82 -1.80 -5.01 -1.09
CA LEU A 82 -2.28 -5.39 -2.43
C LEU A 82 -1.18 -6.08 -3.25
N LEU A 83 0.02 -5.49 -3.29
CA LEU A 83 1.19 -6.05 -3.98
C LEU A 83 1.52 -7.46 -3.48
N ILE A 84 1.60 -7.65 -2.16
CA ILE A 84 1.93 -8.95 -1.56
C ILE A 84 0.83 -9.98 -1.84
N THR A 85 -0.43 -9.59 -1.67
CA THR A 85 -1.56 -10.52 -1.72
C THR A 85 -1.81 -11.00 -3.14
N GLU A 86 -1.83 -10.10 -4.13
CA GLU A 86 -2.01 -10.50 -5.53
C GLU A 86 -0.78 -11.28 -6.04
N SER A 87 0.43 -10.91 -5.61
CA SER A 87 1.65 -11.67 -5.93
C SER A 87 1.61 -13.09 -5.39
N THR A 88 1.23 -13.24 -4.11
CA THR A 88 1.16 -14.55 -3.44
C THR A 88 0.03 -15.40 -3.99
N GLY A 89 -1.12 -14.78 -4.28
CA GLY A 89 -2.27 -15.45 -4.88
C GLY A 89 -2.11 -15.78 -6.37
N LYS A 90 -1.08 -15.23 -7.04
CA LYS A 90 -0.90 -15.30 -8.50
C LYS A 90 -2.13 -14.77 -9.26
N THR A 91 -2.70 -13.69 -8.76
CA THR A 91 -3.87 -13.01 -9.35
C THR A 91 -3.49 -11.57 -9.72
N ASN A 92 -4.38 -10.86 -10.41
CA ASN A 92 -4.24 -9.42 -10.66
C ASN A 92 -5.61 -8.75 -10.79
N TYR A 93 -6.49 -8.95 -9.80
CA TYR A 93 -7.88 -8.50 -9.87
C TYR A 93 -8.00 -6.98 -9.80
N THR A 94 -7.16 -6.35 -8.99
CA THR A 94 -7.10 -4.89 -8.87
C THR A 94 -6.31 -4.23 -10.00
N GLY A 95 -5.53 -4.99 -10.75
CA GLY A 95 -4.60 -4.46 -11.76
C GLY A 95 -3.28 -3.93 -11.18
N VAL A 96 -3.04 -4.09 -9.87
CA VAL A 96 -1.84 -3.56 -9.17
C VAL A 96 -0.54 -4.14 -9.71
N LEU A 97 -0.56 -5.36 -10.25
CA LEU A 97 0.61 -6.04 -10.80
C LEU A 97 0.76 -5.86 -12.32
N SER A 98 -0.11 -5.08 -12.97
CA SER A 98 0.10 -4.77 -14.38
C SER A 98 1.33 -3.87 -14.54
N GLU A 99 2.14 -4.13 -15.58
CA GLU A 99 3.38 -3.39 -15.83
C GLU A 99 3.15 -1.88 -15.88
N ALA A 100 2.08 -1.44 -16.55
CA ALA A 100 1.71 -0.03 -16.64
C ALA A 100 1.42 0.60 -15.26
N THR A 101 0.66 -0.10 -14.40
CA THR A 101 0.37 0.36 -13.04
C THR A 101 1.62 0.40 -12.17
N LEU A 102 2.49 -0.62 -12.27
CA LEU A 102 3.75 -0.69 -11.52
C LEU A 102 4.68 0.48 -11.88
N TRP A 103 4.90 0.73 -13.18
CA TRP A 103 5.71 1.86 -13.64
C TRP A 103 5.13 3.20 -13.23
N LYS A 104 3.80 3.37 -13.37
CA LYS A 104 3.10 4.59 -12.93
C LYS A 104 3.30 4.82 -11.44
N ALA A 105 3.03 3.83 -10.61
CA ALA A 105 3.18 3.94 -9.17
C ALA A 105 4.63 4.24 -8.75
N TYR A 106 5.59 3.54 -9.36
CA TYR A 106 7.01 3.75 -9.07
C TYR A 106 7.43 5.19 -9.37
N THR A 107 7.17 5.66 -10.60
CA THR A 107 7.68 6.94 -11.10
C THR A 107 6.90 8.14 -10.61
N GLU A 108 5.57 8.03 -10.50
CA GLU A 108 4.71 9.16 -10.19
C GLU A 108 4.34 9.27 -8.73
N TRP A 109 4.41 8.17 -7.95
CA TRP A 109 3.99 8.16 -6.54
C TRP A 109 5.18 7.95 -5.61
N LEU A 110 5.91 6.84 -5.76
CA LEU A 110 6.88 6.41 -4.75
C LEU A 110 8.22 7.16 -4.84
N LEU A 111 8.74 7.42 -6.05
CA LEU A 111 9.99 8.18 -6.22
C LEU A 111 9.88 9.63 -5.72
N PRO A 112 8.83 10.42 -6.06
CA PRO A 112 8.65 11.75 -5.52
C PRO A 112 8.49 11.76 -4.00
N LEU A 113 7.72 10.81 -3.46
CA LEU A 113 7.54 10.67 -2.02
C LEU A 113 8.86 10.37 -1.31
N ARG A 114 9.69 9.48 -1.87
CA ARG A 114 11.01 9.14 -1.33
C ARG A 114 11.90 10.37 -1.24
N ALA A 115 11.90 11.21 -2.28
CA ALA A 115 12.69 12.45 -2.28
C ALA A 115 12.28 13.40 -1.13
N VAL A 116 10.97 13.54 -0.87
CA VAL A 116 10.47 14.37 0.23
C VAL A 116 10.80 13.79 1.59
N VAL A 117 10.54 12.49 1.81
CA VAL A 117 10.84 11.82 3.09
C VAL A 117 12.34 11.90 3.40
N SER A 118 13.21 11.61 2.42
CA SER A 118 14.66 11.71 2.60
C SER A 118 15.11 13.14 2.91
N ARG A 119 14.49 14.16 2.30
CA ARG A 119 14.80 15.56 2.59
C ARG A 119 14.46 15.91 4.05
N ILE A 120 13.24 15.58 4.49
CA ILE A 120 12.78 15.87 5.86
C ILE A 120 13.70 15.19 6.88
N MET A 121 14.05 13.92 6.66
CA MET A 121 14.95 13.20 7.56
C MET A 121 16.36 13.83 7.61
N ALA A 122 16.89 14.27 6.47
CA ALA A 122 18.19 14.94 6.41
C ALA A 122 18.19 16.36 7.02
N GLU A 123 17.04 17.04 7.04
CA GLU A 123 16.85 18.31 7.75
C GLU A 123 16.85 18.06 9.27
N ASN A 124 16.11 17.05 9.73
CA ASN A 124 16.04 16.67 11.14
C ASN A 124 17.40 16.20 11.72
N GLU A 125 18.26 15.56 10.92
CA GLU A 125 19.60 15.17 11.37
C GLU A 125 20.55 16.36 11.62
N LYS A 126 20.32 17.52 10.99
CA LYS A 126 21.19 18.69 11.10
C LYS A 126 20.88 19.60 12.29
N ASP A 127 19.64 19.57 12.78
CA ASP A 127 19.15 20.40 13.89
C ASP A 127 19.31 19.73 15.27
N CYS A 128 20.16 18.70 15.39
CA CYS A 128 20.40 17.92 16.62
C CYS A 128 21.00 18.69 17.83
N CYS A 129 21.00 20.03 17.84
CA CYS A 129 21.26 20.81 19.04
C CYS A 129 19.95 21.09 19.79
N GLU A 130 19.66 20.21 20.76
CA GLU A 130 18.69 20.38 21.85
C GLU A 130 17.20 20.31 21.45
N PHE A 131 16.58 19.17 21.76
CA PHE A 131 15.13 18.89 21.76
C PHE A 131 14.45 18.66 20.39
N GLU A 132 14.39 17.40 19.91
CA GLU A 132 13.26 16.85 19.12
C GLU A 132 13.54 15.37 18.74
N VAL A 133 13.47 14.47 19.72
CA VAL A 133 13.55 12.99 19.48
C VAL A 133 12.22 12.44 18.94
N ASP A 134 11.15 13.24 18.96
CA ASP A 134 9.78 12.82 18.66
C ASP A 134 9.50 12.73 17.14
N ASP A 135 10.02 13.68 16.35
CA ASP A 135 9.76 13.74 14.90
C ASP A 135 10.53 12.68 14.10
N ILE A 136 11.75 12.33 14.51
CA ILE A 136 12.54 11.27 13.86
C ILE A 136 11.83 9.90 14.00
N CYS A 137 11.18 9.66 15.14
CA CYS A 137 10.44 8.42 15.37
C CYS A 137 9.18 8.30 14.50
N ALA A 138 8.53 9.41 14.15
CA ALA A 138 7.30 9.42 13.36
C ALA A 138 7.51 9.08 11.88
N PHE A 139 8.69 9.41 11.32
CA PHE A 139 9.01 9.17 9.91
C PHE A 139 9.66 7.82 9.62
N ASN A 140 10.27 7.16 10.62
CA ASN A 140 10.88 5.84 10.45
C ASN A 140 9.91 4.77 9.91
N PRO A 141 8.67 4.63 10.43
CA PRO A 141 7.70 3.70 9.87
C PRO A 141 7.33 4.02 8.42
N LEU A 142 7.19 5.31 8.09
CA LEU A 142 6.88 5.76 6.73
C LEU A 142 7.99 5.37 5.76
N GLN A 143 9.24 5.65 6.12
CA GLN A 143 10.41 5.32 5.32
C GLN A 143 10.51 3.81 5.06
N LEU A 144 10.33 2.98 6.09
CA LEU A 144 10.40 1.52 5.97
C LEU A 144 9.32 0.95 5.05
N VAL A 145 8.06 1.40 5.20
CA VAL A 145 6.97 0.92 4.35
C VAL A 145 7.14 1.40 2.91
N LEU A 146 7.59 2.63 2.69
CA LEU A 146 7.89 3.18 1.36
C LEU A 146 8.97 2.37 0.65
N HIS A 147 10.11 2.11 1.33
CA HIS A 147 11.17 1.28 0.76
C HIS A 147 10.66 -0.11 0.41
N ARG A 148 9.86 -0.73 1.28
CA ARG A 148 9.32 -2.06 0.98
C ARG A 148 8.37 -2.05 -0.23
N CYS A 149 7.58 -1.00 -0.42
CA CYS A 149 6.74 -0.87 -1.62
C CYS A 149 7.61 -0.77 -2.89
N ILE A 150 8.68 0.04 -2.83
CA ILE A 150 9.62 0.19 -3.94
C ILE A 150 10.28 -1.14 -4.29
N GLU A 151 10.82 -1.86 -3.30
CA GLU A 151 11.44 -3.18 -3.49
C GLU A 151 10.47 -4.15 -4.16
N LEU A 152 9.22 -4.23 -3.69
CA LEU A 152 8.21 -5.12 -4.26
C LEU A 152 7.91 -4.79 -5.73
N ILE A 153 7.86 -3.51 -6.10
CA ILE A 153 7.68 -3.12 -7.51
C ILE A 153 8.91 -3.51 -8.33
N GLU A 154 10.11 -3.21 -7.85
CA GLU A 154 11.36 -3.51 -8.56
C GLU A 154 11.53 -5.03 -8.78
N GLU A 155 11.23 -5.84 -7.76
CA GLU A 155 11.19 -7.30 -7.86
C GLU A 155 10.21 -7.77 -8.95
N LYS A 156 9.05 -7.11 -9.08
CA LYS A 156 8.03 -7.47 -10.09
C LYS A 156 8.37 -7.02 -11.49
N LEU A 157 8.93 -5.83 -11.65
CA LEU A 157 9.38 -5.32 -12.94
C LEU A 157 10.57 -6.12 -13.49
N GLN A 158 11.42 -6.67 -12.62
CA GLN A 158 12.50 -7.59 -13.03
C GLN A 158 12.03 -8.99 -13.44
N GLN A 159 10.81 -9.37 -13.04
CA GLN A 159 10.21 -10.68 -13.35
C GLN A 159 9.31 -10.65 -14.61
N SER A 160 9.04 -9.46 -15.16
CA SER A 160 8.27 -9.28 -16.42
C SER A 160 9.18 -9.36 -17.64
#